data_AF-A0AAD8ZH10-F1
#
_entry.id   AF-A0AAD8ZH10-F1
#
_cell.length_a   1.000
_cell.length_b   1.000
_cell.length_c   1.000
_cell.angle_alpha   90.00
_cell.angle_beta   90.00
_cell.angle_gamma   90.00
#
_symmetry.space_group_name_H-M   'P 1'
#
loop_
_entity.id
_entity.type
_entity.pdbx_description
1 polymer ?
#
loop_
_entity_poly.entity_id
_entity_poly.type
_entity_poly.pdbx_seq_one_letter_code
_entity_poly.pdbx_strand_id
1 'polypeptide(L)'
;MLGFLQNLNGAPEQLKQVLNVGYLLIALGAILLLLGFLGCCGAMRESRCMLLTFFVIILIVFIAEVAGAILLLVFKGLIQNLINQLGVTVVQSIKMEYGNNKDVTDLWNATMNSMKCCGFNNYTDFTGSHFVQNTNLYPDQCCNGGLCKESNATAANVIGCYPALTKWIEGNSAVIIGVSLAIAILELVAMAVSMTLYCQIGGKLA
;
A
#
# COMPACT_ATOMS: atom_id res chain seq x y z
N MET A 1 9.94 16.34 16.89
CA MET A 1 9.17 15.18 16.38
C MET A 1 8.20 14.62 17.42
N LEU A 2 8.62 14.34 18.67
CA LEU A 2 7.73 13.96 19.78
C LEU A 2 6.71 15.05 20.19
N GLY A 3 7.06 16.34 20.05
CA GLY A 3 6.13 17.45 20.33
C GLY A 3 4.96 17.59 19.34
N PHE A 4 5.09 17.01 18.13
CA PHE A 4 3.98 16.94 17.17
C PHE A 4 2.97 15.86 17.57
N LEU A 5 3.43 14.80 18.25
CA LEU A 5 2.57 13.73 18.77
C LEU A 5 1.80 14.15 20.02
N GLN A 6 2.40 14.94 20.92
CA GLN A 6 1.69 15.43 22.12
C GLN A 6 0.57 16.44 21.80
N ASN A 7 0.69 17.20 20.71
CA ASN A 7 -0.35 18.13 20.27
C ASN A 7 -1.55 17.43 19.58
N LEU A 8 -1.49 16.10 19.42
CA LEU A 8 -2.56 15.25 18.90
C LEU A 8 -3.28 14.46 20.00
N ASN A 9 -2.96 14.65 21.29
CA ASN A 9 -3.68 13.99 22.40
C ASN A 9 -5.13 14.48 22.58
N GLY A 10 -5.59 15.42 21.77
CA GLY A 10 -7.00 15.79 21.59
C GLY A 10 -7.56 15.47 20.20
N ALA A 11 -6.88 14.64 19.40
CA ALA A 11 -7.36 14.27 18.07
C ALA A 11 -8.51 13.25 18.15
N PRO A 12 -9.52 13.35 17.27
CA PRO A 12 -10.64 12.41 17.25
C PRO A 12 -10.14 11.00 16.87
N GLU A 13 -10.88 9.97 17.30
CA GLU A 13 -10.67 8.54 17.01
C GLU A 13 -10.50 8.17 15.52
N GLN A 14 -10.68 9.14 14.62
CA GLN A 14 -10.79 9.02 13.17
C GLN A 14 -9.44 9.05 12.44
N LEU A 15 -8.38 9.53 13.12
CA LEU A 15 -7.03 9.57 12.58
C LEU A 15 -6.43 8.15 12.38
N LYS A 16 -6.96 7.11 13.04
CA LYS A 16 -6.34 5.78 13.12
C LYS A 16 -6.14 5.07 11.76
N GLN A 17 -7.07 5.15 10.81
CA GLN A 17 -6.91 4.43 9.52
C GLN A 17 -5.90 5.09 8.57
N VAL A 18 -5.93 6.42 8.45
CA VAL A 18 -4.96 7.17 7.62
C VAL A 18 -3.59 7.18 8.29
N LEU A 19 -3.56 7.27 9.62
CA LEU A 19 -2.32 7.11 10.39
C LEU A 19 -1.69 5.76 10.14
N ASN A 20 -2.45 4.67 10.04
CA ASN A 20 -1.86 3.34 9.82
C ASN A 20 -1.10 3.27 8.49
N VAL A 21 -1.68 3.76 7.39
CA VAL A 21 -0.97 3.82 6.09
C VAL A 21 0.22 4.79 6.17
N GLY A 22 0.03 5.95 6.80
CA GLY A 22 1.12 6.91 7.02
C GLY A 22 2.28 6.35 7.84
N TYR A 23 2.00 5.60 8.91
CA TYR A 23 2.99 4.94 9.75
C TYR A 23 3.74 3.85 8.99
N LEU A 24 3.05 3.09 8.13
CA LEU A 24 3.70 2.11 7.26
C LEU A 24 4.67 2.79 6.28
N LEU A 25 4.27 3.90 5.66
CA LEU A 25 5.14 4.66 4.76
C LEU A 25 6.35 5.26 5.49
N ILE A 26 6.14 5.81 6.69
CA ILE A 26 7.23 6.34 7.53
C ILE A 26 8.19 5.22 7.94
N ALA A 27 7.67 4.06 8.36
CA ALA A 27 8.48 2.92 8.74
C ALA A 27 9.31 2.41 7.55
N LEU A 28 8.70 2.28 6.37
CA LEU A 28 9.41 1.91 5.14
C LEU A 28 10.51 2.91 4.81
N GLY A 29 10.22 4.21 4.84
CA GLY A 29 11.21 5.27 4.60
C GLY A 29 12.38 5.23 5.59
N ALA A 30 12.10 4.99 6.88
CA ALA A 30 13.13 4.86 7.90
C ALA A 30 14.05 3.64 7.66
N ILE A 31 13.48 2.50 7.25
CA ILE A 31 14.24 1.30 6.90
C ILE A 31 15.15 1.56 5.70
N LEU A 32 14.63 2.21 4.65
CA LEU A 32 15.41 2.56 3.46
C LEU A 32 16.57 3.51 3.79
N LEU A 33 16.34 4.51 4.65
CA LEU A 33 17.40 5.41 5.11
C LEU A 33 18.47 4.68 5.92
N LEU A 34 18.07 3.76 6.80
CA LEU A 34 18.99 2.94 7.59
C LEU A 34 19.85 2.03 6.69
N LEU A 35 19.23 1.38 5.70
CA LEU A 35 19.93 0.57 4.70
C LEU A 35 20.94 1.41 3.90
N GLY A 36 20.53 2.59 3.44
CA GLY A 36 21.41 3.52 2.74
C GLY A 36 22.60 3.97 3.61
N PHE A 37 22.34 4.25 4.89
CA PHE A 37 23.39 4.61 5.86
C PHE A 37 24.39 3.46 6.07
N LEU A 38 23.91 2.23 6.30
CA LEU A 38 24.77 1.07 6.51
C LEU A 38 25.63 0.77 5.27
N GLY A 39 25.04 0.81 4.07
CA GLY A 39 25.78 0.59 2.83
C GLY A 39 26.83 1.68 2.58
N CYS A 40 26.43 2.96 2.65
CA CYS A 40 27.32 4.08 2.38
C CYS A 40 28.43 4.22 3.44
N CYS A 41 28.09 4.23 4.73
CA CYS A 41 29.09 4.31 5.80
C CYS A 41 29.93 3.05 5.94
N GLY A 42 29.37 1.86 5.66
CA GLY A 42 30.12 0.61 5.64
C GLY A 42 31.22 0.62 4.59
N ALA A 43 30.94 1.13 3.39
CA ALA A 43 31.92 1.31 2.33
C ALA A 43 32.96 2.39 2.68
N MET A 44 32.53 3.60 3.10
CA MET A 44 33.45 4.71 3.40
C MET A 44 34.38 4.42 4.59
N ARG A 45 33.88 3.76 5.63
CA ARG A 45 34.66 3.44 6.84
C ARG A 45 35.42 2.11 6.73
N GLU A 46 35.36 1.45 5.56
CA GLU A 46 35.88 0.10 5.36
C GLU A 46 35.50 -0.85 6.52
N SER A 47 34.26 -0.75 7.02
CA SER A 47 33.81 -1.50 8.19
C SER A 47 33.13 -2.80 7.80
N ARG A 48 33.84 -3.92 8.00
CA ARG A 48 33.31 -5.27 7.70
C ARG A 48 32.00 -5.60 8.39
N CYS A 49 31.84 -5.19 9.65
CA CYS A 49 30.62 -5.45 10.41
C CYS A 49 29.41 -4.76 9.75
N MET A 50 29.53 -3.48 9.40
CA MET A 50 28.45 -2.72 8.74
C MET A 50 28.10 -3.28 7.36
N LEU A 51 29.11 -3.64 6.56
CA LEU A 51 28.92 -4.28 5.24
C LEU A 51 28.21 -5.64 5.36
N LEU A 52 28.59 -6.46 6.35
CA LEU A 52 27.94 -7.74 6.61
C LEU A 52 26.49 -7.57 7.08
N THR A 53 26.22 -6.62 7.98
CA THR A 53 24.85 -6.31 8.41
C THR A 53 24.00 -5.85 7.23
N PHE A 54 24.51 -4.94 6.39
CA PHE A 54 23.83 -4.53 5.17
C PHE A 54 23.51 -5.73 4.26
N PHE A 55 24.49 -6.60 4.01
CA PHE A 55 24.31 -7.82 3.21
C PHE A 55 23.22 -8.73 3.78
N VAL A 56 23.23 -9.01 5.08
CA VAL A 56 22.25 -9.90 5.72
C VAL A 56 20.83 -9.33 5.62
N ILE A 57 20.65 -8.01 5.81
CA ILE A 57 19.32 -7.41 5.71
C ILE A 57 18.80 -7.51 4.27
N ILE A 58 19.62 -7.16 3.27
CA ILE A 58 19.21 -7.28 1.84
C ILE A 58 18.91 -8.73 1.47
N LEU A 59 19.70 -9.69 1.97
CA LEU A 59 19.43 -11.12 1.75
C LEU A 59 18.07 -11.56 2.30
N ILE A 60 17.70 -11.09 3.50
CA ILE A 60 16.38 -11.38 4.09
C ILE A 60 15.26 -10.78 3.23
N VAL A 61 15.43 -9.54 2.74
CA VAL A 61 14.45 -8.89 1.86
C VAL A 61 14.30 -9.67 0.56
N PHE A 62 15.40 -10.09 -0.08
CA PHE A 62 15.38 -10.89 -1.31
C PHE A 62 14.65 -12.22 -1.11
N ILE A 63 14.91 -12.93 0.00
CA ILE A 63 14.20 -14.18 0.32
C ILE A 63 12.70 -13.92 0.52
N ALA A 64 12.33 -12.83 1.20
CA ALA A 64 10.93 -12.45 1.38
C ALA A 64 10.25 -12.10 0.05
N GLU A 65 10.93 -11.41 -0.86
CA GLU A 65 10.42 -11.10 -2.20
C GLU A 65 10.15 -12.38 -3.01
N VAL A 66 11.11 -13.30 -3.05
CA VAL A 66 10.96 -14.60 -3.73
C VAL A 66 9.83 -15.42 -3.11
N ALA A 67 9.76 -15.50 -1.78
CA ALA A 67 8.68 -16.21 -1.09
C ALA A 67 7.30 -15.59 -1.38
N GLY A 68 7.21 -14.26 -1.38
CA GLY A 68 6.00 -13.53 -1.75
C GLY A 68 5.57 -13.81 -3.19
N ALA A 69 6.50 -13.79 -4.14
CA ALA A 69 6.22 -14.12 -5.53
C ALA A 69 5.71 -15.56 -5.71
N ILE A 70 6.35 -16.54 -5.04
CA ILE A 70 5.90 -17.93 -5.06
C ILE A 70 4.49 -18.06 -4.47
N LEU A 71 4.23 -17.40 -3.33
CA LEU A 71 2.92 -17.45 -2.67
C LEU A 71 1.81 -16.87 -3.56
N LEU A 72 2.08 -15.74 -4.24
CA LEU A 72 1.16 -15.13 -5.20
C LEU A 72 0.85 -16.04 -6.38
N LEU A 73 1.85 -16.78 -6.88
CA LEU A 73 1.69 -17.67 -8.04
C LEU A 73 0.98 -18.98 -7.69
N VAL A 74 1.35 -19.60 -6.57
CA VAL A 74 0.86 -20.93 -6.16
C VAL A 74 -0.52 -20.84 -5.50
N PHE A 75 -0.74 -19.84 -4.65
CA PHE A 75 -1.93 -19.77 -3.79
C PHE A 75 -2.94 -18.71 -4.25
N LYS A 76 -3.12 -18.55 -5.57
CA LYS A 76 -4.11 -17.61 -6.14
C LYS A 76 -5.51 -17.75 -5.53
N GLY A 77 -5.96 -18.99 -5.30
CA GLY A 77 -7.27 -19.28 -4.70
C GLY A 77 -7.39 -18.80 -3.24
N LEU A 78 -6.34 -18.94 -2.43
CA LEU A 78 -6.34 -18.43 -1.06
C LEU A 78 -6.36 -16.90 -1.02
N ILE A 79 -5.61 -16.26 -1.92
CA ILE A 79 -5.57 -14.80 -2.04
C ILE A 79 -6.94 -14.25 -2.46
N GLN A 80 -7.61 -14.89 -3.41
CA GLN A 80 -8.98 -14.50 -3.79
C GLN A 80 -9.95 -14.62 -2.61
N ASN A 81 -9.86 -15.70 -1.82
CA ASN A 81 -10.69 -15.84 -0.62
C ASN A 81 -10.40 -14.75 0.42
N LEU A 82 -9.12 -14.44 0.65
CA LEU A 82 -8.71 -13.36 1.56
C LEU A 82 -9.25 -12.00 1.08
N ILE A 83 -9.13 -11.70 -0.22
CA ILE A 83 -9.66 -10.47 -0.80
C ILE A 83 -11.18 -10.39 -0.63
N ASN A 84 -11.92 -11.50 -0.81
CA ASN A 84 -13.36 -11.51 -0.60
C ASN A 84 -13.71 -11.23 0.87
N GLN A 85 -13.01 -11.84 1.82
CA GLN A 85 -13.21 -11.58 3.25
C GLN A 85 -12.89 -10.13 3.63
N LEU A 86 -11.77 -9.61 3.12
CA LEU A 86 -11.40 -8.20 3.27
C LEU A 86 -12.48 -7.31 2.66
N GLY A 87 -12.99 -7.64 1.49
CA GLY A 87 -14.06 -6.92 0.81
C GLY A 87 -15.31 -6.78 1.68
N VAL A 88 -15.71 -7.84 2.39
CA VAL A 88 -16.85 -7.76 3.33
C VAL A 88 -16.57 -6.77 4.46
N THR A 89 -15.39 -6.81 5.08
CA THR A 89 -15.00 -5.86 6.14
C THR A 89 -14.93 -4.42 5.61
N VAL A 90 -14.39 -4.24 4.41
CA VAL A 90 -14.25 -2.93 3.76
C VAL A 90 -15.61 -2.34 3.42
N VAL A 91 -16.53 -3.13 2.85
CA VAL A 91 -17.90 -2.70 2.57
C VAL A 91 -18.65 -2.38 3.86
N GLN A 92 -18.44 -3.17 4.93
CA GLN A 92 -19.04 -2.85 6.23
C GLN A 92 -18.51 -1.53 6.79
N SER A 93 -17.21 -1.25 6.63
CA SER A 93 -16.62 0.04 7.00
C SER A 93 -17.22 1.18 6.17
N ILE A 94 -17.46 1.01 4.87
CA ILE A 94 -18.18 1.99 4.05
C ILE A 94 -19.57 2.26 4.63
N LYS A 95 -20.33 1.20 4.95
CA LYS A 95 -21.71 1.35 5.44
C LYS A 95 -21.81 2.11 6.75
N MET A 96 -20.86 1.88 7.66
CA MET A 96 -20.86 2.45 9.00
C MET A 96 -20.22 3.84 9.06
N GLU A 97 -19.10 4.03 8.36
CA GLU A 97 -18.22 5.18 8.57
C GLU A 97 -18.29 6.21 7.46
N TYR A 98 -18.66 5.84 6.23
CA TYR A 98 -18.75 6.81 5.14
C TYR A 98 -19.86 7.84 5.42
N GLY A 99 -19.54 9.12 5.30
CA GLY A 99 -20.41 10.26 5.66
C GLY A 99 -20.43 10.61 7.16
N ASN A 100 -20.06 9.68 8.03
CA ASN A 100 -20.06 9.84 9.48
C ASN A 100 -18.67 10.17 10.02
N ASN A 101 -17.65 9.62 9.37
CA ASN A 101 -16.24 9.80 9.66
C ASN A 101 -15.57 10.54 8.51
N LYS A 102 -15.02 11.72 8.79
CA LYS A 102 -14.47 12.61 7.76
C LYS A 102 -13.25 11.97 7.09
N ASP A 103 -12.36 11.34 7.86
CA ASP A 103 -11.13 10.74 7.34
C ASP A 103 -11.43 9.55 6.42
N VAL A 104 -12.39 8.70 6.80
CA VAL A 104 -12.85 7.59 5.95
C VAL A 104 -13.51 8.11 4.68
N THR A 105 -14.35 9.14 4.81
CA THR A 105 -15.04 9.75 3.68
C THR A 105 -14.05 10.38 2.70
N ASP A 106 -13.08 11.14 3.20
CA ASP A 106 -12.06 11.80 2.38
C ASP A 106 -11.14 10.78 1.69
N LEU A 107 -10.75 9.71 2.39
CA LEU A 107 -9.97 8.61 1.82
C LEU A 107 -10.72 7.92 0.66
N TRP A 108 -12.00 7.60 0.87
CA TRP A 108 -12.83 7.00 -0.18
C TRP A 108 -13.05 7.96 -1.33
N ASN A 109 -13.33 9.23 -1.06
CA ASN A 109 -13.48 10.26 -2.09
C ASN A 109 -12.21 10.40 -2.93
N ALA A 110 -11.04 10.46 -2.30
CA ALA A 110 -9.76 10.51 -3.00
C ALA A 110 -9.52 9.26 -3.85
N THR A 111 -9.81 8.08 -3.28
CA THR A 111 -9.67 6.79 -4.00
C THR A 111 -10.58 6.74 -5.22
N MET A 112 -11.87 7.03 -5.05
CA MET A 112 -12.87 7.05 -6.12
C MET A 112 -12.53 8.07 -7.21
N ASN A 113 -12.06 9.27 -6.82
CA ASN A 113 -11.66 10.31 -7.76
C ASN A 113 -10.39 9.97 -8.55
N SER A 114 -9.41 9.34 -7.90
CA SER A 114 -8.12 8.98 -8.48
C SER A 114 -8.26 7.78 -9.44
N MET A 115 -9.00 6.76 -9.01
CA MET A 115 -9.18 5.51 -9.76
C MET A 115 -10.41 5.53 -10.69
N LYS A 116 -11.20 6.61 -10.68
CA LYS A 116 -12.44 6.76 -11.48
C LYS A 116 -13.38 5.56 -11.29
N CYS A 117 -13.65 5.24 -10.02
CA CYS A 117 -14.44 4.10 -9.59
C CYS A 117 -15.42 4.49 -8.49
N CYS A 118 -16.35 3.60 -8.16
CA CYS A 118 -17.36 3.83 -7.12
C CYS A 118 -17.55 2.58 -6.24
N GLY A 119 -17.38 2.75 -4.93
CA GLY A 119 -17.49 1.65 -3.96
C GLY A 119 -16.35 0.64 -4.09
N PHE A 120 -16.38 -0.42 -3.29
CA PHE A 120 -15.40 -1.49 -3.38
C PHE A 120 -15.70 -2.37 -4.61
N ASN A 121 -16.91 -2.92 -4.68
CA ASN A 121 -17.43 -3.72 -5.79
C ASN A 121 -18.23 -2.87 -6.79
N ASN A 122 -19.11 -1.99 -6.29
CA ASN A 122 -19.93 -1.04 -7.06
C ASN A 122 -20.71 -0.09 -6.12
N TYR A 123 -21.61 0.73 -6.67
CA TYR A 123 -22.45 1.65 -5.89
C TYR A 123 -23.32 1.00 -4.81
N THR A 124 -23.70 -0.27 -4.94
CA THR A 124 -24.57 -0.98 -3.98
C THR A 124 -23.89 -1.21 -2.62
N ASP A 125 -22.57 -1.06 -2.55
CA ASP A 125 -21.85 -1.08 -1.28
C ASP A 125 -22.30 0.05 -0.34
N PHE A 126 -22.80 1.16 -0.89
CA PHE A 126 -23.40 2.26 -0.13
C PHE A 126 -24.88 2.04 0.19
N THR A 127 -25.57 1.09 -0.44
CA THR A 127 -27.00 0.85 -0.20
C THR A 127 -27.22 0.42 1.25
N GLY A 128 -28.10 1.15 1.95
CA GLY A 128 -28.37 0.95 3.37
C GLY A 128 -27.28 1.46 4.32
N SER A 129 -26.27 2.18 3.82
CA SER A 129 -25.30 2.91 4.65
C SER A 129 -25.95 4.07 5.40
N HIS A 130 -25.32 4.53 6.49
CA HIS A 130 -25.74 5.73 7.20
C HIS A 130 -25.80 6.96 6.28
N PHE A 131 -24.85 7.08 5.34
CA PHE A 131 -24.84 8.17 4.36
C PHE A 131 -26.09 8.18 3.49
N VAL A 132 -26.45 7.06 2.87
CA VAL A 132 -27.64 6.95 2.01
C VAL A 132 -28.92 7.11 2.83
N GLN A 133 -28.99 6.56 4.04
CA GLN A 133 -30.18 6.71 4.91
C GLN A 133 -30.42 8.17 5.31
N ASN A 134 -29.36 8.93 5.58
CA ASN A 134 -29.47 10.33 6.01
C ASN A 134 -29.71 11.30 4.85
N THR A 135 -29.12 11.04 3.68
CA THR A 135 -29.12 12.00 2.56
C THR A 135 -30.06 11.60 1.42
N ASN A 136 -30.46 10.33 1.34
CA ASN A 136 -31.10 9.71 0.18
C ASN A 136 -30.28 9.86 -1.13
N LEU A 137 -28.96 10.01 -0.99
CA LEU A 137 -28.01 10.21 -2.08
C LEU A 137 -26.85 9.22 -1.96
N TYR A 138 -26.25 8.91 -3.10
CA TYR A 138 -25.01 8.18 -3.26
C TYR A 138 -23.85 9.17 -3.46
N PRO A 139 -22.58 8.74 -3.27
CA PRO A 139 -21.43 9.59 -3.57
C PRO A 139 -21.44 10.09 -5.01
N ASP A 140 -21.05 11.34 -5.23
CA ASP A 140 -21.11 11.96 -6.57
C ASP A 140 -20.26 11.20 -7.60
N GLN A 141 -19.17 10.56 -7.17
CA GLN A 141 -18.28 9.75 -8.02
C GLN A 141 -18.98 8.49 -8.58
N CYS A 142 -20.11 8.10 -7.99
CA CYS A 142 -20.95 7.00 -8.47
C CYS A 142 -21.90 7.42 -9.60
N CYS A 143 -21.95 8.70 -9.94
CA CYS A 143 -22.81 9.25 -10.98
C CYS A 143 -22.01 10.12 -11.97
N ASN A 144 -22.55 10.28 -13.18
CA ASN A 144 -21.99 11.18 -14.20
C ASN A 144 -22.57 12.60 -14.06
N GLY A 145 -22.56 13.14 -12.83
CA GLY A 145 -23.04 14.48 -12.49
C GLY A 145 -24.52 14.56 -12.08
N GLY A 146 -24.88 15.73 -11.53
CA GLY A 146 -26.20 15.99 -10.95
C GLY A 146 -26.40 15.35 -9.58
N LEU A 147 -27.64 15.41 -9.06
CA LEU A 147 -28.01 14.74 -7.81
C LEU A 147 -27.90 13.22 -7.96
N CYS A 148 -26.98 12.59 -7.24
CA CYS A 148 -26.72 11.16 -7.35
C CYS A 148 -27.72 10.33 -6.55
N LYS A 149 -28.89 10.05 -7.15
CA LYS A 149 -29.87 9.09 -6.62
C LYS A 149 -29.58 7.68 -7.12
N GLU A 150 -30.22 6.67 -6.52
CA GLU A 150 -30.07 5.26 -6.89
C GLU A 150 -30.27 5.01 -8.39
N SER A 151 -31.30 5.61 -9.00
CA SER A 151 -31.55 5.51 -10.45
C SER A 151 -30.36 5.99 -11.29
N ASN A 152 -29.72 7.07 -10.84
CA ASN A 152 -28.61 7.69 -11.56
C ASN A 152 -27.33 6.89 -11.36
N ALA A 153 -27.08 6.38 -10.15
CA ALA A 153 -25.94 5.51 -9.87
C ALA A 153 -26.05 4.19 -10.66
N THR A 154 -27.25 3.63 -10.74
CA THR A 154 -27.55 2.44 -11.54
C THR A 154 -27.33 2.71 -13.03
N ALA A 155 -27.84 3.84 -13.54
CA ALA A 155 -27.70 4.22 -14.94
C ALA A 155 -26.25 4.56 -15.33
N ALA A 156 -25.48 5.17 -14.44
CA ALA A 156 -24.07 5.49 -14.68
C ALA A 156 -23.20 4.23 -14.71
N ASN A 157 -23.57 3.19 -13.97
CA ASN A 157 -22.91 1.88 -13.94
C ASN A 157 -21.38 2.00 -13.80
N VAL A 158 -20.95 2.86 -12.87
CA VAL A 158 -19.52 3.08 -12.58
C VAL A 158 -18.96 1.81 -11.92
N ILE A 159 -17.81 1.35 -12.44
CA ILE A 159 -17.12 0.15 -11.94
C ILE A 159 -16.61 0.36 -10.50
N GLY A 160 -16.62 -0.72 -9.69
CA GLY A 160 -16.01 -0.72 -8.37
C GLY A 160 -14.51 -0.46 -8.37
N CYS A 161 -13.99 0.01 -7.24
CA CYS A 161 -12.57 0.30 -7.10
C CYS A 161 -11.69 -0.95 -7.09
N TYR A 162 -12.17 -2.07 -6.54
CA TYR A 162 -11.47 -3.35 -6.63
C TYR A 162 -11.32 -3.83 -8.09
N PRO A 163 -12.40 -3.96 -8.88
CA PRO A 163 -12.28 -4.35 -10.28
C PRO A 163 -11.58 -3.30 -11.16
N ALA A 164 -11.67 -2.00 -10.84
CA ALA A 164 -10.87 -0.98 -11.51
C ALA A 164 -9.37 -1.15 -11.23
N LEU A 165 -8.99 -1.47 -9.99
CA LEU A 165 -7.62 -1.73 -9.60
C LEU A 165 -7.06 -2.97 -10.30
N THR A 166 -7.79 -4.08 -10.33
CA THR A 166 -7.33 -5.29 -11.02
C THR A 166 -7.17 -5.05 -12.51
N LYS A 167 -8.10 -4.34 -13.15
CA LYS A 167 -8.00 -3.93 -14.56
C LYS A 167 -6.78 -3.04 -14.80
N TRP A 168 -6.49 -2.11 -13.89
CA TRP A 168 -5.30 -1.27 -13.98
C TRP A 168 -4.01 -2.09 -13.85
N ILE A 169 -3.96 -3.05 -12.91
CA ILE A 169 -2.83 -3.97 -12.74
C ILE A 169 -2.63 -4.83 -13.99
N GLU A 170 -3.70 -5.38 -14.57
CA GLU A 170 -3.62 -6.20 -15.78
C GLU A 170 -3.09 -5.38 -16.97
N GLY A 171 -3.63 -4.17 -17.16
CA GLY A 171 -3.21 -3.26 -18.23
C GLY A 171 -1.77 -2.74 -18.07
N ASN A 172 -1.26 -2.65 -16.85
CA ASN A 172 0.09 -2.15 -16.55
C ASN A 172 1.04 -3.26 -16.06
N SER A 173 0.65 -4.53 -16.20
CA SER A 173 1.35 -5.68 -15.62
C SER A 173 2.80 -5.76 -16.08
N ALA A 174 3.07 -5.44 -17.36
CA ALA A 174 4.43 -5.40 -17.91
C ALA A 174 5.33 -4.39 -17.17
N VAL A 175 4.80 -3.20 -16.85
CA VAL A 175 5.55 -2.17 -16.11
C VAL A 175 5.79 -2.61 -14.67
N ILE A 176 4.77 -3.14 -14.02
CA ILE A 176 4.86 -3.59 -12.62
C ILE A 176 5.89 -4.72 -12.49
N ILE A 177 5.80 -5.75 -13.34
CA ILE A 177 6.76 -6.86 -13.37
C ILE A 177 8.17 -6.35 -13.70
N GLY A 178 8.30 -5.40 -14.63
CA GLY A 178 9.58 -4.78 -14.96
C GLY A 178 10.22 -4.06 -13.78
N VAL A 179 9.45 -3.29 -13.01
CA VAL A 179 9.94 -2.61 -11.80
C VAL A 179 10.37 -3.62 -10.74
N SER A 180 9.57 -4.66 -10.46
CA SER A 180 9.94 -5.71 -9.52
C SER A 180 11.23 -6.43 -9.92
N LEU A 181 11.37 -6.81 -11.19
CA LEU A 181 12.59 -7.45 -11.69
C LEU A 181 13.81 -6.54 -11.55
N ALA A 182 13.66 -5.24 -11.82
CA ALA A 182 14.74 -4.28 -11.65
C ALA A 182 15.19 -4.16 -10.18
N ILE A 183 14.24 -4.18 -9.23
CA ILE A 183 14.53 -4.17 -7.79
C ILE A 183 15.33 -5.43 -7.41
N ALA A 184 14.85 -6.61 -7.79
CA ALA A 184 15.55 -7.87 -7.51
C ALA A 184 17.00 -7.89 -8.07
N ILE A 185 17.21 -7.35 -9.27
CA ILE A 185 18.56 -7.22 -9.85
C ILE A 185 19.42 -6.26 -9.03
N LEU A 186 18.88 -5.10 -8.62
CA LEU A 186 19.60 -4.14 -7.79
C LEU A 186 20.01 -4.73 -6.45
N GLU A 187 19.17 -5.55 -5.83
CA GLU A 187 19.50 -6.27 -4.59
C GLU A 187 20.65 -7.26 -4.78
N LEU A 188 20.61 -8.06 -5.86
CA LEU A 188 21.68 -8.99 -6.20
C LEU A 188 23.02 -8.28 -6.43
N VAL A 189 23.00 -7.15 -7.15
CA VAL A 189 24.19 -6.32 -7.36
C VAL A 189 24.69 -5.74 -6.03
N ALA A 190 23.81 -5.22 -5.18
CA ALA A 190 24.17 -4.67 -3.88
C ALA A 190 24.81 -5.74 -2.97
N MET A 191 24.26 -6.96 -2.96
CA MET A 191 24.83 -8.10 -2.23
C MET A 191 26.22 -8.49 -2.76
N ALA A 192 26.38 -8.59 -4.08
CA ALA A 192 27.67 -8.90 -4.71
C ALA A 192 28.73 -7.83 -4.39
N VAL A 193 28.39 -6.55 -4.54
CA VAL A 193 29.29 -5.43 -4.23
C VAL A 193 29.66 -5.43 -2.74
N SER A 194 28.69 -5.60 -1.84
CA SER A 194 28.96 -5.65 -0.40
C SER A 194 29.94 -6.78 -0.04
N MET A 195 29.73 -7.98 -0.61
CA MET A 195 30.59 -9.13 -0.34
C MET A 195 32.00 -8.97 -0.93
N THR A 196 32.12 -8.40 -2.13
CA THR A 196 33.45 -8.12 -2.72
C THR A 196 34.24 -7.11 -1.88
N LEU A 197 33.60 -6.02 -1.44
CA LEU A 197 34.21 -5.05 -0.53
C LEU A 197 34.60 -5.68 0.81
N TYR A 198 33.72 -6.50 1.39
CA TYR A 198 33.99 -7.23 2.63
C TYR A 198 35.27 -8.09 2.50
N CYS A 199 35.41 -8.84 1.41
CA CYS A 199 36.58 -9.68 1.13
C CYS A 199 37.85 -8.87 0.84
N GLN A 200 37.75 -7.70 0.19
CA GLN A 200 38.91 -6.84 -0.06
C GLN A 200 39.46 -6.23 1.23
N ILE A 201 38.57 -5.72 2.09
CA ILE A 201 38.93 -5.26 3.43
C ILE A 201 39.45 -6.45 4.26
N GLY A 202 38.88 -7.64 4.01
CA GLY A 202 39.39 -9.00 4.26
C GLY A 202 40.91 -9.13 4.20
N GLY A 203 41.40 -9.04 2.97
CA GLY A 203 42.81 -9.24 2.64
C GLY A 203 43.71 -8.08 3.05
N LYS A 204 43.20 -6.85 3.23
CA LYS A 204 44.03 -5.72 3.71
C LYS A 204 44.52 -5.85 5.16
N LEU A 205 43.81 -6.63 5.98
CA LEU A 205 44.10 -6.80 7.42
C LEU A 205 44.80 -8.14 7.74
N ALA A 206 45.02 -9.00 6.75
CA ALA A 206 45.71 -10.28 6.87
C ALA A 206 47.13 -10.16 6.32
#